data_AF-A0A353REK5-F1
#
_entry.id   AF-A0A353REK5-F1
#
_cell.length_a   1.000
_cell.length_b   1.000
_cell.length_c   1.000
_cell.angle_alpha   90.00
_cell.angle_beta   90.00
_cell.angle_gamma   90.00
#
_symmetry.space_group_name_H-M   'P 1'
#
loop_
_entity.id
_entity.type
_entity.pdbx_description
1 polymer ?
#
loop_
_entity_poly.entity_id
_entity_poly.type
_entity_poly.pdbx_seq_one_letter_code
_entity_poly.pdbx_strand_id
1 'polypeptide(L)'
;MAAWRRPTCCTASPCRTRASPNCWRCPSPSSRQSSESAEDDRKDQRMGLFSKIRDGLKKTRESMGASMNSMLHSFTRIDDDLFESLEELLVMGDVGVPTAERICADLKKQVKERGVTDPAQITGMLKKTVADILRGGEELDLSTKPSIVLVVGVNGVGKTTTVGKLAAMLTGRGKKVILAAADTFRAAATEQLEVWARRSGAEMVSQSPGSDPASVVFDSIAAAKARGADVVLCDTAGRLHNKKNLMDELAKIDRVIRREAPDCAQEVLLVLDAATGQNAVNQAREFKASAPVTGIVLTKLDGTPRGGVILAIREELGLPVKFIGVGEQADDLQPFDADQFAEALFAEQE
;
A
#
# COMPACT_ATOMS: atom_id res chain seq x y z
N MET A 1 71.63 11.90 -1.63
CA MET A 1 71.08 12.07 -3.00
C MET A 1 69.67 12.65 -2.78
N ALA A 2 69.38 13.91 -3.15
CA ALA A 2 69.08 14.42 -4.51
C ALA A 2 67.81 13.77 -5.10
N ALA A 3 66.80 14.46 -5.66
CA ALA A 3 66.53 15.88 -5.97
C ALA A 3 64.97 16.09 -6.09
N TRP A 4 64.30 17.25 -6.18
CA TRP A 4 64.54 18.73 -6.22
C TRP A 4 63.42 19.42 -5.39
N ARG A 5 63.56 20.61 -4.78
CA ARG A 5 63.57 22.02 -5.29
C ARG A 5 62.35 22.50 -6.11
N ARG A 6 61.60 23.47 -5.53
CA ARG A 6 60.68 24.41 -6.20
C ARG A 6 61.43 25.61 -6.81
N PRO A 7 60.88 26.25 -7.84
CA PRO A 7 60.52 27.68 -7.81
C PRO A 7 59.08 27.91 -8.38
N THR A 8 58.37 29.04 -8.31
CA THR A 8 58.51 30.37 -7.66
C THR A 8 57.07 30.92 -7.36
N CYS A 9 56.86 32.22 -7.11
CA CYS A 9 55.52 32.85 -7.07
C CYS A 9 55.53 34.31 -7.60
N CYS A 10 54.36 34.81 -8.02
CA CYS A 10 53.98 36.21 -8.30
C CYS A 10 54.54 36.97 -9.53
N THR A 11 53.70 37.92 -10.00
CA THR A 11 53.84 38.98 -11.05
C THR A 11 53.33 38.64 -12.46
N ALA A 12 52.63 39.52 -13.20
CA ALA A 12 51.90 40.75 -12.83
C ALA A 12 50.91 41.19 -13.96
N SER A 13 50.06 42.19 -13.65
CA SER A 13 49.30 43.07 -14.57
C SER A 13 48.05 42.53 -15.31
N PRO A 14 46.93 43.31 -15.38
CA PRO A 14 45.70 42.93 -16.08
C PRO A 14 45.64 43.47 -17.53
N CYS A 15 45.43 42.60 -18.52
CA CYS A 15 45.19 43.03 -19.90
C CYS A 15 43.68 43.22 -20.18
N ARG A 16 43.25 44.44 -20.47
CA ARG A 16 41.88 44.76 -20.92
C ARG A 16 41.80 44.81 -22.44
N THR A 17 41.29 43.76 -23.09
CA THR A 17 40.83 43.82 -24.49
C THR A 17 39.60 42.93 -24.71
N ARG A 18 38.78 43.27 -25.72
CA ARG A 18 37.49 42.64 -26.02
C ARG A 18 37.65 41.25 -26.65
N ALA A 19 36.68 40.37 -26.40
CA ALA A 19 36.39 39.17 -27.20
C ALA A 19 34.87 38.94 -27.30
N SER A 20 34.44 38.12 -28.26
CA SER A 20 33.05 37.92 -28.72
C SER A 20 32.28 36.85 -27.94
N PRO A 21 30.93 36.81 -28.04
CA PRO A 21 30.11 35.86 -27.29
C PRO A 21 30.08 34.47 -27.95
N ASN A 22 30.87 33.51 -27.42
CA ASN A 22 30.58 32.08 -27.57
C ASN A 22 31.34 31.18 -26.56
N CYS A 23 31.21 31.47 -25.27
CA CYS A 23 31.66 30.54 -24.22
C CYS A 23 30.52 29.57 -23.87
N TRP A 24 30.57 28.35 -24.42
CA TRP A 24 29.76 27.24 -23.93
C TRP A 24 30.13 26.96 -22.48
N ARG A 25 29.18 27.21 -21.57
CA ARG A 25 29.41 27.10 -20.13
C ARG A 25 29.38 25.63 -19.74
N CYS A 26 30.53 25.03 -19.46
CA CYS A 26 30.59 23.69 -18.87
C CYS A 26 29.74 23.65 -17.59
N PRO A 27 28.93 22.59 -17.37
CA PRO A 27 28.23 22.40 -16.10
C PRO A 27 29.23 22.40 -14.94
N SER A 28 28.91 23.10 -13.85
CA SER A 28 29.74 23.08 -12.64
C SER A 28 29.67 21.70 -11.97
N PRO A 29 30.77 21.17 -11.39
CA PRO A 29 30.80 19.82 -10.81
C PRO A 29 29.71 19.53 -9.76
N SER A 30 29.26 20.59 -9.07
CA SER A 30 28.24 20.54 -8.01
C SER A 30 26.88 19.99 -8.44
N SER A 31 26.54 19.93 -9.74
CA SER A 31 25.23 19.45 -10.20
C SER A 31 25.14 17.94 -10.45
N ARG A 32 26.23 17.18 -10.25
CA ARG A 32 26.23 15.70 -10.36
C ARG A 32 26.12 15.02 -8.99
N GLN A 33 26.84 15.55 -8.00
CA GLN A 33 26.85 15.02 -6.63
C GLN A 33 25.45 15.07 -5.98
N SER A 34 24.62 16.06 -6.35
CA SER A 34 23.24 16.20 -5.88
C SER A 34 22.24 15.23 -6.51
N SER A 35 22.55 14.64 -7.67
CA SER A 35 21.73 13.57 -8.26
C SER A 35 22.11 12.20 -7.71
N GLU A 36 23.41 11.94 -7.53
CA GLU A 36 23.92 10.66 -7.04
C GLU A 36 23.43 10.37 -5.61
N SER A 37 23.54 11.33 -4.69
CA SER A 37 23.03 11.16 -3.31
C SER A 37 21.52 10.90 -3.26
N ALA A 38 20.75 11.62 -4.09
CA ALA A 38 19.30 11.48 -4.16
C ALA A 38 18.85 10.20 -4.89
N GLU A 39 19.74 9.46 -5.55
CA GLU A 39 19.45 8.12 -6.07
C GLU A 39 19.79 7.03 -5.05
N ASP A 40 20.87 7.19 -4.28
CA ASP A 40 21.20 6.29 -3.15
C ASP A 40 20.14 6.35 -2.04
N ASP A 41 19.74 7.55 -1.58
CA ASP A 41 18.66 7.73 -0.59
C ASP A 41 17.36 7.00 -1.01
N ARG A 42 17.06 6.97 -2.31
CA ARG A 42 15.88 6.28 -2.86
C ARG A 42 16.07 4.77 -3.03
N LYS A 43 17.30 4.29 -3.23
CA LYS A 43 17.60 2.85 -3.17
C LYS A 43 17.48 2.33 -1.75
N ASP A 44 18.09 2.99 -0.77
CA ASP A 44 18.03 2.56 0.63
C ASP A 44 16.59 2.58 1.17
N GLN A 45 15.80 3.60 0.84
CA GLN A 45 14.36 3.60 1.15
C GLN A 45 13.60 2.45 0.48
N ARG A 46 13.92 2.08 -0.77
CA ARG A 46 13.26 0.96 -1.46
C ARG A 46 13.73 -0.41 -0.94
N MET A 47 14.98 -0.54 -0.53
CA MET A 47 15.51 -1.74 0.13
C MET A 47 14.90 -1.93 1.53
N GLY A 48 14.75 -0.86 2.30
CA GLY A 48 14.08 -0.87 3.61
C GLY A 48 12.57 -1.11 3.52
N LEU A 49 11.92 -0.68 2.43
CA LEU A 49 10.54 -1.03 2.10
C LEU A 49 10.41 -2.53 1.78
N PHE A 50 11.25 -3.03 0.87
CA PHE A 50 11.23 -4.43 0.46
C PHE A 50 11.54 -5.39 1.61
N SER A 51 12.51 -5.07 2.48
CA SER A 51 12.82 -5.91 3.65
C SER A 51 11.63 -6.02 4.59
N LYS A 52 10.92 -4.92 4.89
CA LYS A 52 9.69 -4.95 5.69
C LYS A 52 8.57 -5.79 5.05
N ILE A 53 8.40 -5.71 3.73
CA ILE A 53 7.41 -6.53 3.01
C ILE A 53 7.79 -8.01 3.07
N ARG A 54 9.05 -8.35 2.81
CA ARG A 54 9.59 -9.71 2.87
C ARG A 54 9.50 -10.33 4.27
N ASP A 55 9.87 -9.57 5.29
CA ASP A 55 9.88 -10.01 6.68
C ASP A 55 8.43 -10.12 7.22
N GLY A 56 7.54 -9.22 6.81
CA GLY A 56 6.09 -9.30 7.05
C GLY A 56 5.40 -10.46 6.33
N LEU A 57 5.87 -10.86 5.14
CA LEU A 57 5.35 -12.02 4.42
C LEU A 57 6.03 -13.34 4.82
N LYS A 58 6.95 -13.32 5.79
CA LYS A 58 7.80 -14.48 6.15
C LYS A 58 7.01 -15.79 6.30
N LYS A 59 5.91 -15.82 7.05
CA LYS A 59 5.09 -17.04 7.24
C LYS A 59 4.39 -17.51 5.96
N THR A 60 3.93 -16.59 5.13
CA THR A 60 3.33 -16.91 3.83
C THR A 60 4.40 -17.48 2.89
N ARG A 61 5.59 -16.87 2.84
CA ARG A 61 6.73 -17.34 2.05
C ARG A 61 7.30 -18.67 2.53
N GLU A 62 7.36 -18.91 3.83
CA GLU A 62 7.72 -20.19 4.45
C GLU A 62 6.74 -21.30 4.04
N SER A 63 5.44 -21.02 4.01
CA SER A 63 4.40 -22.00 3.63
C SER A 63 4.31 -22.22 2.11
N MET A 64 4.22 -21.15 1.32
CA MET A 64 3.97 -21.23 -0.12
C MET A 64 5.27 -21.45 -0.92
N GLY A 65 6.35 -20.76 -0.58
CA GLY A 65 7.63 -20.85 -1.29
C GLY A 65 8.30 -22.22 -1.14
N ALA A 66 8.28 -22.80 0.07
CA ALA A 66 8.81 -24.15 0.29
C ALA A 66 7.99 -25.22 -0.46
N SER A 67 6.66 -25.11 -0.42
CA SER A 67 5.76 -26.03 -1.13
C SER A 67 5.91 -25.93 -2.64
N MET A 68 6.03 -24.70 -3.18
CA MET A 68 6.31 -24.44 -4.60
C MET A 68 7.61 -25.10 -5.05
N ASN A 69 8.71 -24.91 -4.30
CA ASN A 69 10.00 -25.48 -4.69
C ASN A 69 10.01 -27.02 -4.57
N SER A 70 9.36 -27.58 -3.54
CA SER A 70 9.17 -29.02 -3.40
C SER A 70 8.38 -29.62 -4.57
N MET A 71 7.31 -28.94 -5.01
CA MET A 71 6.55 -29.32 -6.21
C MET A 71 7.42 -29.27 -7.47
N LEU A 72 8.08 -28.15 -7.76
CA LEU A 72 8.87 -27.97 -8.98
C LEU A 72 10.07 -28.94 -9.06
N HIS A 73 10.68 -29.33 -7.94
CA HIS A 73 11.70 -30.38 -7.91
C HIS A 73 11.15 -31.81 -8.09
N SER A 74 9.84 -32.03 -7.92
CA SER A 74 9.20 -33.34 -8.06
C SER A 74 8.84 -33.66 -9.52
N PHE A 75 8.69 -32.64 -10.37
CA PHE A 75 8.38 -32.77 -11.79
C PHE A 75 9.61 -32.54 -12.68
N THR A 76 9.76 -33.37 -13.72
CA THR A 76 10.88 -33.26 -14.70
C THR A 76 10.45 -32.63 -16.03
N ARG A 77 9.18 -32.27 -16.16
CA ARG A 77 8.52 -31.74 -17.36
C ARG A 77 7.41 -30.77 -16.94
N ILE A 78 6.85 -30.08 -17.94
CA ILE A 78 5.68 -29.24 -17.77
C ILE A 78 4.50 -29.96 -18.45
N ASP A 79 3.72 -30.65 -17.64
CA ASP A 79 2.53 -31.45 -17.98
C ASP A 79 1.31 -30.97 -17.18
N ASP A 80 0.13 -31.54 -17.43
CA ASP A 80 -1.10 -31.10 -16.77
C ASP A 80 -1.09 -31.41 -15.26
N ASP A 81 -0.50 -32.53 -14.82
CA ASP A 81 -0.28 -32.95 -13.42
C ASP A 81 0.45 -31.87 -12.59
N LEU A 82 1.49 -31.24 -13.16
CA LEU A 82 2.21 -30.13 -12.51
C LEU A 82 1.30 -28.92 -12.28
N PHE A 83 0.37 -28.64 -13.21
CA PHE A 83 -0.54 -27.51 -13.08
C PHE A 83 -1.72 -27.78 -12.14
N GLU A 84 -2.19 -29.03 -12.06
CA GLU A 84 -3.16 -29.46 -11.03
C GLU A 84 -2.52 -29.29 -9.64
N SER A 85 -1.27 -29.74 -9.48
CA SER A 85 -0.47 -29.52 -8.26
C SER A 85 -0.30 -28.02 -7.92
N LEU A 86 -0.05 -27.18 -8.93
CA LEU A 86 0.05 -25.72 -8.77
C LEU A 86 -1.28 -25.10 -8.33
N GLU A 87 -2.41 -25.58 -8.85
CA GLU A 87 -3.74 -25.11 -8.49
C GLU A 87 -4.06 -25.44 -7.03
N GLU A 88 -3.78 -26.66 -6.58
CA GLU A 88 -3.91 -27.06 -5.17
C GLU A 88 -3.09 -26.15 -4.24
N LEU A 89 -1.83 -25.85 -4.59
CA LEU A 89 -0.99 -24.94 -3.80
C LEU A 89 -1.54 -23.51 -3.72
N LEU A 90 -2.10 -22.99 -4.82
CA LEU A 90 -2.74 -21.66 -4.83
C LEU A 90 -4.01 -21.65 -3.96
N VAL A 91 -4.85 -22.69 -4.07
CA VAL A 91 -6.06 -22.84 -3.24
C VAL A 91 -5.70 -22.94 -1.75
N MET A 92 -4.67 -23.73 -1.39
CA MET A 92 -4.14 -23.80 -0.02
C MET A 92 -3.58 -22.46 0.48
N GLY A 93 -3.09 -21.60 -0.42
CA GLY A 93 -2.64 -20.23 -0.13
C GLY A 93 -3.76 -19.20 0.08
N ASP A 94 -5.02 -19.61 0.20
CA ASP A 94 -6.23 -18.76 0.29
C ASP A 94 -6.53 -17.94 -0.99
N VAL A 95 -5.92 -18.27 -2.14
CA VAL A 95 -6.19 -17.60 -3.45
C VAL A 95 -7.61 -17.87 -3.97
N GLY A 96 -8.21 -18.99 -3.57
CA GLY A 96 -9.57 -19.39 -3.96
C GLY A 96 -9.62 -20.04 -5.35
N VAL A 97 -10.50 -21.03 -5.51
CA VAL A 97 -10.54 -21.92 -6.69
C VAL A 97 -10.67 -21.16 -8.02
N PRO A 98 -11.65 -20.24 -8.23
CA PRO A 98 -11.83 -19.59 -9.54
C PRO A 98 -10.64 -18.71 -9.98
N THR A 99 -9.89 -18.20 -9.00
CA THR A 99 -8.68 -17.40 -9.21
C THR A 99 -7.48 -18.30 -9.50
N ALA A 100 -7.37 -19.43 -8.80
CA ALA A 100 -6.32 -20.44 -9.03
C ALA A 100 -6.47 -21.09 -10.43
N GLU A 101 -7.68 -21.56 -10.79
CA GLU A 101 -8.02 -22.07 -12.13
C GLU A 101 -7.58 -21.08 -13.23
N ARG A 102 -7.88 -19.79 -13.06
CA ARG A 102 -7.52 -18.72 -14.00
C ARG A 102 -6.01 -18.54 -14.12
N ILE A 103 -5.30 -18.44 -13.00
CA ILE A 103 -3.84 -18.30 -12.98
C ILE A 103 -3.17 -19.51 -13.66
N CYS A 104 -3.63 -20.73 -13.37
CA CYS A 104 -3.14 -21.94 -14.01
C CYS A 104 -3.45 -21.98 -15.51
N ALA A 105 -4.65 -21.54 -15.95
CA ALA A 105 -5.01 -21.46 -17.37
C ALA A 105 -4.14 -20.44 -18.15
N ASP A 106 -3.93 -19.24 -17.60
CA ASP A 106 -3.08 -18.22 -18.22
C ASP A 106 -1.59 -18.61 -18.22
N LEU A 107 -1.11 -19.37 -17.23
CA LEU A 107 0.23 -19.95 -17.24
C LEU A 107 0.34 -21.10 -18.27
N LYS A 108 -0.62 -22.03 -18.32
CA LYS A 108 -0.70 -23.09 -19.36
C LYS A 108 -0.63 -22.47 -20.77
N LYS A 109 -1.30 -21.35 -20.98
CA LYS A 109 -1.26 -20.59 -22.24
C LYS A 109 0.12 -19.96 -22.49
N GLN A 110 0.65 -19.16 -21.56
CA GLN A 110 1.95 -18.49 -21.74
C GLN A 110 3.11 -19.48 -21.95
N VAL A 111 3.09 -20.65 -21.30
CA VAL A 111 4.09 -21.71 -21.49
C VAL A 111 4.06 -22.23 -22.93
N LYS A 112 2.86 -22.52 -23.46
CA LYS A 112 2.66 -22.99 -24.84
C LYS A 112 3.04 -21.91 -25.88
N GLU A 113 2.73 -20.65 -25.62
CA GLU A 113 3.08 -19.52 -26.51
C GLU A 113 4.59 -19.23 -26.56
N ARG A 114 5.32 -19.45 -25.45
CA ARG A 114 6.77 -19.19 -25.36
C ARG A 114 7.65 -20.43 -25.60
N GLY A 115 7.06 -21.63 -25.67
CA GLY A 115 7.80 -22.87 -25.82
C GLY A 115 8.65 -23.24 -24.60
N VAL A 116 8.22 -22.87 -23.39
CA VAL A 116 8.96 -23.17 -22.15
C VAL A 116 8.88 -24.67 -21.84
N THR A 117 10.03 -25.29 -21.59
CA THR A 117 10.15 -26.73 -21.29
C THR A 117 10.72 -27.03 -19.90
N ASP A 118 11.13 -25.99 -19.17
CA ASP A 118 11.88 -26.06 -17.92
C ASP A 118 11.00 -25.59 -16.74
N PRO A 119 10.65 -26.47 -15.80
CA PRO A 119 9.80 -26.13 -14.66
C PRO A 119 10.33 -24.96 -13.81
N ALA A 120 11.64 -24.73 -13.73
CA ALA A 120 12.21 -23.63 -12.93
C ALA A 120 11.74 -22.25 -13.41
N GLN A 121 11.41 -22.11 -14.70
CA GLN A 121 10.90 -20.85 -15.27
C GLN A 121 9.45 -20.54 -14.87
N ILE A 122 8.70 -21.52 -14.38
CA ILE A 122 7.30 -21.33 -13.97
C ILE A 122 7.20 -20.35 -12.80
N THR A 123 8.12 -20.39 -11.82
CA THR A 123 8.14 -19.43 -10.70
C THR A 123 8.22 -17.98 -11.19
N GLY A 124 9.09 -17.68 -12.16
CA GLY A 124 9.21 -16.35 -12.75
C GLY A 124 7.96 -15.92 -13.54
N MET A 125 7.30 -16.86 -14.21
CA MET A 125 6.05 -16.60 -14.94
C MET A 125 4.86 -16.41 -13.99
N LEU A 126 4.79 -17.17 -12.89
CA LEU A 126 3.78 -17.04 -11.84
C LEU A 126 3.92 -15.71 -11.10
N LYS A 127 5.15 -15.34 -10.68
CA LYS A 127 5.46 -14.02 -10.12
C LYS A 127 4.93 -12.89 -11.00
N LYS A 128 5.23 -12.94 -12.31
CA LYS A 128 4.74 -11.93 -13.25
C LYS A 128 3.21 -11.94 -13.37
N THR A 129 2.58 -13.10 -13.50
CA THR A 129 1.11 -13.21 -13.64
C THR A 129 0.40 -12.66 -12.40
N VAL A 130 0.92 -12.94 -11.20
CA VAL A 130 0.45 -12.39 -9.93
C VAL A 130 0.64 -10.87 -9.86
N ALA A 131 1.80 -10.33 -10.25
CA ALA A 131 2.01 -8.89 -10.31
C ALA A 131 1.06 -8.21 -11.33
N ASP A 132 0.87 -8.81 -12.50
CA ASP A 132 0.02 -8.27 -13.58
C ASP A 132 -1.47 -8.23 -13.19
N ILE A 133 -1.99 -9.20 -12.41
CA ILE A 133 -3.35 -9.17 -11.83
C ILE A 133 -3.50 -8.03 -10.81
N LEU A 134 -2.49 -7.87 -9.94
CA LEU A 134 -2.55 -6.95 -8.79
C LEU A 134 -2.26 -5.50 -9.15
N ARG A 135 -1.64 -5.23 -10.31
CA ARG A 135 -1.26 -3.88 -10.74
C ARG A 135 -2.46 -3.04 -11.17
N GLY A 136 -2.46 -1.74 -10.85
CA GLY A 136 -3.37 -0.71 -11.35
C GLY A 136 -4.40 -0.19 -10.32
N GLY A 137 -4.16 1.01 -9.78
CA GLY A 137 -5.03 1.73 -8.85
C GLY A 137 -4.53 1.77 -7.40
N GLU A 138 -3.26 1.44 -7.19
CA GLU A 138 -2.56 1.32 -5.90
C GLU A 138 -2.36 2.67 -5.20
N GLU A 139 -2.20 3.75 -5.97
CA GLU A 139 -2.02 5.09 -5.42
C GLU A 139 -3.28 5.58 -4.69
N LEU A 140 -3.09 6.23 -3.55
CA LEU A 140 -4.15 6.89 -2.79
C LEU A 140 -4.41 8.28 -3.37
N ASP A 141 -5.61 8.52 -3.92
CA ASP A 141 -5.97 9.82 -4.49
C ASP A 141 -6.08 10.89 -3.39
N LEU A 142 -5.12 11.82 -3.41
CA LEU A 142 -5.06 13.00 -2.56
C LEU A 142 -4.88 14.27 -3.41
N SER A 143 -5.53 14.31 -4.57
CA SER A 143 -5.40 15.38 -5.58
C SER A 143 -6.08 16.70 -5.20
N THR A 144 -6.99 16.71 -4.21
CA THR A 144 -7.77 17.90 -3.82
C THR A 144 -7.42 18.41 -2.43
N LYS A 145 -7.94 19.60 -2.07
CA LYS A 145 -7.68 20.23 -0.77
C LYS A 145 -8.97 20.78 -0.11
N PRO A 146 -9.52 20.10 0.93
CA PRO A 146 -9.09 18.79 1.42
C PRO A 146 -9.36 17.65 0.42
N SER A 147 -8.63 16.56 0.56
CA SER A 147 -9.05 15.21 0.13
C SER A 147 -9.63 14.47 1.35
N ILE A 148 -10.55 13.52 1.13
CA ILE A 148 -11.26 12.83 2.22
C ILE A 148 -11.08 11.32 2.08
N VAL A 149 -10.57 10.69 3.14
CA VAL A 149 -10.35 9.23 3.21
C VAL A 149 -11.23 8.64 4.31
N LEU A 150 -12.23 7.85 3.92
CA LEU A 150 -13.14 7.15 4.82
C LEU A 150 -12.64 5.72 5.05
N VAL A 151 -12.29 5.37 6.28
CA VAL A 151 -11.71 4.05 6.61
C VAL A 151 -12.78 3.15 7.23
N VAL A 152 -13.21 2.13 6.47
CA VAL A 152 -14.34 1.25 6.76
C VAL A 152 -13.90 -0.20 6.94
N GLY A 153 -14.81 -1.08 7.38
CA GLY A 153 -14.51 -2.49 7.69
C GLY A 153 -14.97 -2.91 9.08
N VAL A 154 -14.85 -4.20 9.40
CA VAL A 154 -15.42 -4.77 10.64
C VAL A 154 -14.61 -4.39 11.90
N ASN A 155 -15.06 -4.83 13.08
CA ASN A 155 -14.30 -4.65 14.31
C ASN A 155 -13.11 -5.62 14.37
N GLY A 156 -11.96 -5.18 14.89
CA GLY A 156 -10.77 -6.03 15.10
C GLY A 156 -9.78 -6.12 13.92
N VAL A 157 -10.12 -5.63 12.72
CA VAL A 157 -9.24 -5.63 11.53
C VAL A 157 -8.20 -4.49 11.51
N GLY A 158 -8.19 -3.63 12.54
CA GLY A 158 -7.18 -2.57 12.69
C GLY A 158 -7.51 -1.23 12.02
N LYS A 159 -8.78 -0.82 11.89
CA LYS A 159 -9.18 0.49 11.30
C LYS A 159 -8.53 1.70 11.98
N THR A 160 -8.78 1.89 13.27
CA THR A 160 -8.21 2.99 14.08
C THR A 160 -6.68 3.02 14.02
N THR A 161 -6.04 1.85 14.02
CA THR A 161 -4.60 1.70 13.82
C THR A 161 -4.19 2.13 12.40
N THR A 162 -4.90 1.70 11.36
CA THR A 162 -4.65 2.08 9.96
C THR A 162 -4.78 3.59 9.76
N VAL A 163 -5.83 4.22 10.30
CA VAL A 163 -6.02 5.68 10.31
C VAL A 163 -4.85 6.38 10.99
N GLY A 164 -4.40 5.88 12.15
CA GLY A 164 -3.27 6.44 12.88
C GLY A 164 -1.92 6.32 12.17
N LYS A 165 -1.64 5.16 11.55
CA LYS A 165 -0.44 4.95 10.72
C LYS A 165 -0.47 5.81 9.45
N LEU A 166 -1.62 5.89 8.78
CA LEU A 166 -1.83 6.74 7.61
C LEU A 166 -1.66 8.23 7.95
N ALA A 167 -2.15 8.67 9.12
CA ALA A 167 -1.92 10.02 9.63
C ALA A 167 -0.42 10.31 9.82
N ALA A 168 0.31 9.45 10.52
CA ALA A 168 1.75 9.58 10.75
C ALA A 168 2.56 9.58 9.43
N MET A 169 2.18 8.75 8.46
CA MET A 169 2.81 8.74 7.14
C MET A 169 2.54 10.06 6.38
N LEU A 170 1.33 10.61 6.45
CA LEU A 170 0.96 11.83 5.73
C LEU A 170 1.54 13.10 6.40
N THR A 171 1.51 13.22 7.72
CA THR A 171 2.16 14.33 8.43
C THR A 171 3.68 14.28 8.31
N GLY A 172 4.28 13.08 8.32
CA GLY A 172 5.69 12.87 8.00
C GLY A 172 6.07 13.28 6.57
N ARG A 173 5.11 13.24 5.63
CA ARG A 173 5.22 13.79 4.26
C ARG A 173 4.82 15.28 4.18
N GLY A 174 4.70 15.98 5.30
CA GLY A 174 4.40 17.41 5.37
C GLY A 174 2.96 17.82 5.07
N LYS A 175 2.01 16.87 4.97
CA LYS A 175 0.59 17.16 4.77
C LYS A 175 -0.06 17.57 6.10
N LYS A 176 -0.93 18.59 6.08
CA LYS A 176 -1.82 18.90 7.19
C LYS A 176 -2.96 17.88 7.24
N VAL A 177 -3.05 17.09 8.31
CA VAL A 177 -4.06 16.04 8.48
C VAL A 177 -5.04 16.41 9.60
N ILE A 178 -6.33 16.20 9.34
CA ILE A 178 -7.37 16.18 10.37
C ILE A 178 -7.92 14.76 10.51
N LEU A 179 -8.07 14.30 11.75
CA LEU A 179 -8.70 13.03 12.11
C LEU A 179 -10.15 13.25 12.54
N ALA A 180 -11.09 12.54 11.92
CA ALA A 180 -12.50 12.53 12.31
C ALA A 180 -12.81 11.25 13.12
N ALA A 181 -13.15 11.43 14.40
CA ALA A 181 -13.46 10.33 15.32
C ALA A 181 -14.92 9.84 15.16
N ALA A 182 -15.21 9.14 14.05
CA ALA A 182 -16.57 8.75 13.67
C ALA A 182 -17.03 7.38 14.26
N ASP A 183 -16.18 6.59 14.91
CA ASP A 183 -16.59 5.45 15.77
C ASP A 183 -17.14 5.94 17.13
N THR A 184 -18.16 6.80 17.09
CA THR A 184 -18.74 7.47 18.26
C THR A 184 -19.33 6.50 19.29
N PHE A 185 -19.59 5.25 18.89
CA PHE A 185 -20.08 4.17 19.74
C PHE A 185 -19.00 3.51 20.62
N ARG A 186 -17.73 3.88 20.48
CA ARG A 186 -16.60 3.29 21.23
C ARG A 186 -15.71 4.41 21.79
N ALA A 187 -15.94 4.83 23.04
CA ALA A 187 -15.09 5.82 23.72
C ALA A 187 -13.59 5.46 23.65
N ALA A 188 -13.24 4.21 23.90
CA ALA A 188 -11.87 3.69 23.76
C ALA A 188 -11.28 3.77 22.33
N ALA A 189 -12.12 3.85 21.28
CA ALA A 189 -11.65 4.10 19.91
C ALA A 189 -11.26 5.57 19.72
N THR A 190 -12.09 6.49 20.22
CA THR A 190 -11.77 7.93 20.25
C THR A 190 -10.51 8.20 21.07
N GLU A 191 -10.36 7.58 22.24
CA GLU A 191 -9.15 7.67 23.08
C GLU A 191 -7.91 7.11 22.36
N GLN A 192 -8.04 5.96 21.69
CA GLN A 192 -6.97 5.38 20.87
C GLN A 192 -6.59 6.28 19.69
N LEU A 193 -7.57 6.91 19.04
CA LEU A 193 -7.35 7.86 17.94
C LEU A 193 -6.70 9.17 18.43
N GLU A 194 -7.03 9.64 19.64
CA GLU A 194 -6.38 10.81 20.26
C GLU A 194 -4.90 10.56 20.58
N VAL A 195 -4.53 9.33 20.93
CA VAL A 195 -3.12 8.94 21.08
C VAL A 195 -2.41 8.97 19.72
N TRP A 196 -3.07 8.51 18.64
CA TRP A 196 -2.52 8.63 17.28
C TRP A 196 -2.45 10.07 16.76
N ALA A 197 -3.42 10.92 17.08
CA ALA A 197 -3.40 12.35 16.77
C ALA A 197 -2.15 13.01 17.37
N ARG A 198 -1.95 12.85 18.69
CA ARG A 198 -0.79 13.39 19.41
C ARG A 198 0.55 12.82 18.95
N ARG A 199 0.60 11.55 18.54
CA ARG A 199 1.83 10.92 17.99
C ARG A 199 2.16 11.36 16.57
N SER A 200 1.16 11.60 15.73
CA SER A 200 1.35 12.02 14.33
C SER A 200 1.48 13.54 14.16
N GLY A 201 1.06 14.33 15.15
CA GLY A 201 0.90 15.77 15.02
C GLY A 201 -0.34 16.19 14.21
N ALA A 202 -1.24 15.24 13.91
CA ALA A 202 -2.52 15.53 13.27
C ALA A 202 -3.49 16.19 14.26
N GLU A 203 -4.32 17.11 13.77
CA GLU A 203 -5.43 17.66 14.55
C GLU A 203 -6.58 16.64 14.59
N MET A 204 -7.39 16.62 15.65
CA MET A 204 -8.56 15.73 15.76
C MET A 204 -9.86 16.52 15.96
N VAL A 205 -10.93 16.03 15.36
CA VAL A 205 -12.31 16.46 15.56
C VAL A 205 -13.12 15.27 16.08
N SER A 206 -13.79 15.48 17.20
CA SER A 206 -14.64 14.49 17.88
C SER A 206 -15.85 15.19 18.50
N GLN A 207 -16.88 14.40 18.81
CA GLN A 207 -18.05 14.83 19.57
C GLN A 207 -18.26 13.89 20.77
N SER A 208 -19.31 14.11 21.56
CA SER A 208 -19.68 13.24 22.69
C SER A 208 -19.90 11.78 22.26
N PRO A 209 -19.61 10.78 23.11
CA PRO A 209 -19.93 9.38 22.82
C PRO A 209 -21.43 9.20 22.51
N GLY A 210 -21.73 8.44 21.46
CA GLY A 210 -23.08 8.26 20.94
C GLY A 210 -23.60 9.37 20.02
N SER A 211 -22.82 10.41 19.73
CA SER A 211 -23.11 11.38 18.66
C SER A 211 -23.25 10.72 17.29
N ASP A 212 -23.90 11.42 16.37
CA ASP A 212 -24.04 11.00 14.97
C ASP A 212 -22.69 11.02 14.21
N PRO A 213 -22.18 9.87 13.71
CA PRO A 213 -20.93 9.79 12.95
C PRO A 213 -20.85 10.74 11.75
N ALA A 214 -21.97 10.92 11.03
CA ALA A 214 -22.04 11.83 9.88
C ALA A 214 -21.92 13.31 10.29
N SER A 215 -22.30 13.67 11.51
CA SER A 215 -22.12 15.02 12.06
C SER A 215 -20.67 15.29 12.47
N VAL A 216 -19.95 14.28 12.99
CA VAL A 216 -18.49 14.39 13.23
C VAL A 216 -17.73 14.63 11.92
N VAL A 217 -18.12 13.94 10.84
CA VAL A 217 -17.53 14.13 9.51
C VAL A 217 -17.86 15.52 8.94
N PHE A 218 -19.08 16.03 9.10
CA PHE A 218 -19.46 17.40 8.74
C PHE A 218 -18.53 18.44 9.42
N ASP A 219 -18.38 18.38 10.75
CA ASP A 219 -17.51 19.29 11.50
C ASP A 219 -16.04 19.18 11.06
N SER A 220 -15.59 17.96 10.72
CA SER A 220 -14.22 17.70 10.26
C SER A 220 -13.94 18.34 8.89
N ILE A 221 -14.91 18.29 7.96
CA ILE A 221 -14.82 18.96 6.65
C ILE A 221 -14.82 20.49 6.83
N ALA A 222 -15.67 21.02 7.72
CA ALA A 222 -15.69 22.45 8.03
C ALA A 222 -14.35 22.93 8.64
N ALA A 223 -13.80 22.18 9.59
CA ALA A 223 -12.48 22.45 10.17
C ALA A 223 -11.36 22.38 9.12
N ALA A 224 -11.39 21.38 8.23
CA ALA A 224 -10.39 21.20 7.19
C ALA A 224 -10.34 22.37 6.20
N LYS A 225 -11.52 22.84 5.75
CA LYS A 225 -11.65 24.07 4.94
C LYS A 225 -11.09 25.28 5.68
N ALA A 226 -11.51 25.50 6.93
CA ALA A 226 -11.13 26.68 7.72
C ALA A 226 -9.63 26.74 8.06
N ARG A 227 -8.97 25.59 8.27
CA ARG A 227 -7.55 25.50 8.66
C ARG A 227 -6.60 25.28 7.46
N GLY A 228 -7.16 25.13 6.26
CA GLY A 228 -6.43 24.79 5.04
C GLY A 228 -5.70 23.46 5.16
N ALA A 229 -6.36 22.44 5.73
CA ALA A 229 -5.84 21.08 5.83
C ALA A 229 -5.81 20.40 4.45
N ASP A 230 -4.86 19.49 4.25
CA ASP A 230 -4.69 18.75 3.00
C ASP A 230 -5.58 17.50 2.95
N VAL A 231 -5.74 16.81 4.08
CA VAL A 231 -6.46 15.52 4.14
C VAL A 231 -7.31 15.42 5.41
N VAL A 232 -8.52 14.89 5.26
CA VAL A 232 -9.36 14.40 6.37
C VAL A 232 -9.35 12.87 6.36
N LEU A 233 -8.98 12.23 7.47
CA LEU A 233 -9.07 10.77 7.64
C LEU A 233 -10.17 10.45 8.66
N CYS A 234 -11.15 9.63 8.27
CA CYS A 234 -12.32 9.30 9.08
C CYS A 234 -12.27 7.84 9.55
N ASP A 235 -12.20 7.59 10.87
CA ASP A 235 -12.30 6.24 11.46
C ASP A 235 -13.77 5.92 11.80
N THR A 236 -14.37 4.90 11.18
CA THR A 236 -15.80 4.58 11.37
C THR A 236 -16.06 3.44 12.36
N ALA A 237 -17.31 3.29 12.79
CA ALA A 237 -17.76 2.05 13.43
C ALA A 237 -17.58 0.83 12.50
N GLY A 238 -17.55 -0.38 13.09
CA GLY A 238 -17.37 -1.66 12.36
C GLY A 238 -18.31 -2.79 12.79
N ARG A 239 -19.51 -2.44 13.27
CA ARG A 239 -20.46 -3.38 13.89
C ARG A 239 -21.28 -4.20 12.86
N LEU A 240 -20.61 -5.05 12.07
CA LEU A 240 -21.24 -5.86 11.00
C LEU A 240 -22.39 -6.77 11.48
N HIS A 241 -22.47 -7.10 12.78
CA HIS A 241 -23.61 -7.85 13.34
C HIS A 241 -24.97 -7.14 13.18
N ASN A 242 -24.99 -5.83 12.91
CA ASN A 242 -26.19 -5.11 12.47
C ASN A 242 -25.94 -4.47 11.09
N LYS A 243 -25.85 -5.34 10.06
CA LYS A 243 -25.46 -4.96 8.68
C LYS A 243 -26.22 -3.74 8.17
N LYS A 244 -27.55 -3.73 8.29
CA LYS A 244 -28.38 -2.64 7.76
C LYS A 244 -27.99 -1.28 8.37
N ASN A 245 -27.95 -1.18 9.70
CA ASN A 245 -27.67 0.08 10.37
C ASN A 245 -26.26 0.60 10.03
N LEU A 246 -25.26 -0.28 9.92
CA LEU A 246 -23.90 0.11 9.51
C LEU A 246 -23.87 0.68 8.09
N MET A 247 -24.63 0.11 7.16
CA MET A 247 -24.65 0.59 5.77
C MET A 247 -25.51 1.86 5.60
N ASP A 248 -26.61 1.98 6.35
CA ASP A 248 -27.39 3.24 6.42
C ASP A 248 -26.54 4.39 7.00
N GLU A 249 -25.66 4.11 7.97
CA GLU A 249 -24.69 5.06 8.55
C GLU A 249 -23.61 5.48 7.53
N LEU A 250 -22.96 4.51 6.86
CA LEU A 250 -21.95 4.81 5.83
C LEU A 250 -22.55 5.58 4.63
N ALA A 251 -23.76 5.22 4.19
CA ALA A 251 -24.48 5.95 3.15
C ALA A 251 -24.90 7.36 3.60
N LYS A 252 -25.12 7.60 4.89
CA LYS A 252 -25.34 8.94 5.44
C LYS A 252 -24.05 9.77 5.44
N ILE A 253 -22.92 9.18 5.80
CA ILE A 253 -21.59 9.84 5.75
C ILE A 253 -21.25 10.24 4.30
N ASP A 254 -21.43 9.35 3.32
CA ASP A 254 -21.19 9.64 1.91
C ASP A 254 -22.03 10.83 1.39
N ARG A 255 -23.32 10.90 1.75
CA ARG A 255 -24.19 12.03 1.41
C ARG A 255 -23.73 13.34 2.03
N VAL A 256 -23.17 13.32 3.25
CA VAL A 256 -22.58 14.51 3.87
C VAL A 256 -21.30 14.93 3.13
N ILE A 257 -20.41 13.98 2.83
CA ILE A 257 -19.18 14.24 2.06
C ILE A 257 -19.52 14.91 0.72
N ARG A 258 -20.43 14.34 -0.08
CA ARG A 258 -20.84 14.88 -1.38
C ARG A 258 -21.53 16.24 -1.32
N ARG A 259 -22.22 16.55 -0.21
CA ARG A 259 -22.90 17.85 -0.03
C ARG A 259 -21.93 18.94 0.40
N GLU A 260 -21.01 18.63 1.32
CA GLU A 260 -20.06 19.61 1.84
C GLU A 260 -18.82 19.78 0.98
N ALA A 261 -18.37 18.73 0.29
CA ALA A 261 -17.16 18.70 -0.53
C ALA A 261 -17.43 17.99 -1.87
N PRO A 262 -18.31 18.54 -2.74
CA PRO A 262 -18.71 17.88 -3.99
C PRO A 262 -17.55 17.55 -4.93
N ASP A 263 -16.52 18.41 -4.95
CA ASP A 263 -15.37 18.32 -5.85
C ASP A 263 -14.10 17.74 -5.19
N CYS A 264 -14.21 17.02 -4.06
CA CYS A 264 -13.03 16.42 -3.42
C CYS A 264 -12.71 15.01 -3.96
N ALA A 265 -11.42 14.68 -4.00
CA ALA A 265 -10.94 13.31 -4.01
C ALA A 265 -11.48 12.59 -2.76
N GLN A 266 -12.29 11.56 -2.99
CA GLN A 266 -12.94 10.76 -1.97
C GLN A 266 -12.49 9.31 -2.11
N GLU A 267 -11.65 8.86 -1.18
CA GLU A 267 -11.22 7.47 -1.05
C GLU A 267 -12.03 6.78 0.06
N VAL A 268 -12.54 5.58 -0.20
CA VAL A 268 -13.21 4.73 0.78
C VAL A 268 -12.41 3.44 0.91
N LEU A 269 -11.54 3.41 1.92
CA LEU A 269 -10.59 2.33 2.17
C LEU A 269 -11.23 1.26 3.06
N LEU A 270 -11.45 0.07 2.50
CA LEU A 270 -11.91 -1.08 3.26
C LEU A 270 -10.72 -1.79 3.91
N VAL A 271 -10.66 -1.79 5.24
CA VAL A 271 -9.66 -2.53 6.00
C VAL A 271 -10.11 -3.96 6.22
N LEU A 272 -9.23 -4.91 5.90
CA LEU A 272 -9.44 -6.35 5.99
C LEU A 272 -8.29 -7.01 6.75
N ASP A 273 -8.54 -8.20 7.30
CA ASP A 273 -7.58 -8.96 8.09
C ASP A 273 -7.13 -10.21 7.31
N ALA A 274 -5.84 -10.28 6.96
CA ALA A 274 -5.26 -11.37 6.19
C ALA A 274 -5.42 -12.75 6.86
N ALA A 275 -5.48 -12.81 8.19
CA ALA A 275 -5.66 -14.07 8.90
C ALA A 275 -7.05 -14.70 8.68
N THR A 276 -8.01 -13.96 8.14
CA THR A 276 -9.39 -14.44 7.91
C THR A 276 -9.58 -15.17 6.58
N GLY A 277 -8.60 -15.14 5.67
CA GLY A 277 -8.63 -15.83 4.38
C GLY A 277 -9.85 -15.47 3.54
N GLN A 278 -10.45 -16.45 2.87
CA GLN A 278 -11.68 -16.29 2.07
C GLN A 278 -12.86 -15.55 2.76
N ASN A 279 -12.89 -15.44 4.10
CA ASN A 279 -13.87 -14.59 4.78
C ASN A 279 -13.69 -13.09 4.47
N ALA A 280 -12.47 -12.63 4.19
CA ALA A 280 -12.20 -11.26 3.76
C ALA A 280 -12.82 -10.96 2.38
N VAL A 281 -12.81 -11.93 1.46
CA VAL A 281 -13.46 -11.81 0.13
C VAL A 281 -14.97 -11.62 0.31
N ASN A 282 -15.59 -12.44 1.16
CA ASN A 282 -17.02 -12.32 1.48
C ASN A 282 -17.36 -10.96 2.13
N GLN A 283 -16.55 -10.49 3.08
CA GLN A 283 -16.72 -9.15 3.68
C GLN A 283 -16.55 -8.04 2.65
N ALA A 284 -15.55 -8.13 1.77
CA ALA A 284 -15.33 -7.15 0.71
C ALA A 284 -16.49 -7.10 -0.29
N ARG A 285 -17.09 -8.25 -0.61
CA ARG A 285 -18.30 -8.31 -1.46
C ARG A 285 -19.50 -7.63 -0.79
N GLU A 286 -19.69 -7.81 0.52
CA GLU A 286 -20.77 -7.14 1.29
C GLU A 286 -20.57 -5.62 1.41
N PHE A 287 -19.35 -5.15 1.70
CA PHE A 287 -19.07 -3.72 1.78
C PHE A 287 -19.16 -3.05 0.41
N LYS A 288 -18.60 -3.64 -0.66
CA LYS A 288 -18.70 -3.10 -2.03
C LYS A 288 -20.15 -3.01 -2.54
N ALA A 289 -21.02 -3.94 -2.13
CA ALA A 289 -22.45 -3.88 -2.47
C ALA A 289 -23.22 -2.74 -1.77
N SER A 290 -22.62 -2.10 -0.76
CA SER A 290 -23.31 -1.19 0.17
C SER A 290 -22.70 0.21 0.27
N ALA A 291 -21.40 0.34 -0.03
CA ALA A 291 -20.64 1.59 0.02
C ALA A 291 -19.69 1.66 -1.20
N PRO A 292 -19.34 2.88 -1.69
CA PRO A 292 -18.47 3.06 -2.85
C PRO A 292 -16.99 2.83 -2.49
N VAL A 293 -16.63 1.59 -2.11
CA VAL A 293 -15.26 1.18 -1.77
C VAL A 293 -14.34 1.38 -2.98
N THR A 294 -13.30 2.19 -2.81
CA THR A 294 -12.34 2.56 -3.88
C THR A 294 -11.04 1.75 -3.84
N GLY A 295 -10.72 1.14 -2.69
CA GLY A 295 -9.57 0.27 -2.52
C GLY A 295 -9.56 -0.42 -1.15
N ILE A 296 -8.62 -1.35 -0.97
CA ILE A 296 -8.47 -2.10 0.29
C ILE A 296 -7.16 -1.78 1.01
N VAL A 297 -7.16 -2.01 2.32
CA VAL A 297 -5.96 -2.15 3.15
C VAL A 297 -6.00 -3.52 3.80
N LEU A 298 -5.01 -4.37 3.53
CA LEU A 298 -4.94 -5.69 4.16
C LEU A 298 -3.93 -5.69 5.32
N THR A 299 -4.38 -6.05 6.52
CA THR A 299 -3.57 -6.01 7.75
C THR A 299 -3.19 -7.41 8.25
N LYS A 300 -2.21 -7.46 9.17
CA LYS A 300 -1.75 -8.67 9.87
C LYS A 300 -1.14 -9.75 8.97
N LEU A 301 -0.46 -9.34 7.90
CA LEU A 301 0.24 -10.28 7.00
C LEU A 301 1.38 -11.02 7.73
N ASP A 302 2.04 -10.34 8.66
CA ASP A 302 3.00 -10.90 9.65
C ASP A 302 2.39 -12.00 10.53
N GLY A 303 1.07 -11.97 10.72
CA GLY A 303 0.32 -12.95 11.49
C GLY A 303 0.22 -14.32 10.80
N THR A 304 0.22 -14.38 9.47
CA THR A 304 -0.50 -15.44 8.74
C THR A 304 0.26 -16.01 7.52
N PRO A 305 0.00 -17.28 7.14
CA PRO A 305 0.41 -17.82 5.84
C PRO A 305 -0.58 -17.53 4.68
N ARG A 306 -1.67 -16.81 4.94
CA ARG A 306 -2.84 -16.67 4.05
C ARG A 306 -2.75 -15.47 3.07
N GLY A 307 -1.57 -15.17 2.55
CA GLY A 307 -1.34 -13.97 1.73
C GLY A 307 -2.08 -13.96 0.38
N GLY A 308 -2.47 -15.12 -0.16
CA GLY A 308 -3.11 -15.24 -1.48
C GLY A 308 -4.48 -14.59 -1.61
N VAL A 309 -5.14 -14.29 -0.49
CA VAL A 309 -6.48 -13.64 -0.47
C VAL A 309 -6.53 -12.29 -1.21
N ILE A 310 -5.39 -11.60 -1.35
CA ILE A 310 -5.28 -10.37 -2.15
C ILE A 310 -5.70 -10.61 -3.62
N LEU A 311 -5.30 -11.74 -4.21
CA LEU A 311 -5.65 -12.10 -5.58
C LEU A 311 -7.16 -12.31 -5.74
N ALA A 312 -7.80 -13.03 -4.81
CA ALA A 312 -9.25 -13.24 -4.84
C ALA A 312 -10.03 -11.92 -4.79
N ILE A 313 -9.64 -10.99 -3.91
CA ILE A 313 -10.32 -9.68 -3.77
C ILE A 313 -10.12 -8.84 -5.04
N ARG A 314 -8.93 -8.87 -5.63
CA ARG A 314 -8.64 -8.15 -6.88
C ARG A 314 -9.43 -8.73 -8.06
N GLU A 315 -9.43 -10.05 -8.22
CA GLU A 315 -10.03 -10.72 -9.38
C GLU A 315 -11.56 -10.73 -9.33
N GLU A 316 -12.17 -11.09 -8.20
CA GLU A 316 -13.64 -11.12 -8.08
C GLU A 316 -14.26 -9.72 -7.98
N LEU A 317 -13.60 -8.79 -7.30
CA LEU A 317 -14.19 -7.51 -6.90
C LEU A 317 -13.54 -6.30 -7.59
N GLY A 318 -12.45 -6.46 -8.34
CA GLY A 318 -11.75 -5.37 -9.03
C GLY A 318 -11.08 -4.35 -8.09
N LEU A 319 -11.16 -4.53 -6.77
CA LEU A 319 -10.69 -3.55 -5.80
C LEU A 319 -9.15 -3.53 -5.77
N PRO A 320 -8.49 -2.38 -5.98
CA PRO A 320 -7.04 -2.28 -5.85
C PRO A 320 -6.62 -2.36 -4.39
N VAL A 321 -5.44 -2.94 -4.12
CA VAL A 321 -4.79 -2.83 -2.82
C VAL A 321 -4.04 -1.51 -2.78
N LYS A 322 -4.35 -0.68 -1.77
CA LYS A 322 -3.70 0.64 -1.58
C LYS A 322 -2.53 0.53 -0.60
N PHE A 323 -2.73 -0.25 0.48
CA PHE A 323 -1.73 -0.45 1.53
C PHE A 323 -1.75 -1.88 2.08
N ILE A 324 -0.62 -2.29 2.66
CA ILE A 324 -0.47 -3.54 3.41
C ILE A 324 0.11 -3.26 4.80
N GLY A 325 -0.48 -3.88 5.83
CA GLY A 325 -0.04 -3.83 7.22
C GLY A 325 0.78 -5.07 7.58
N VAL A 326 2.07 -4.87 7.84
CA VAL A 326 3.09 -5.91 8.04
C VAL A 326 3.66 -5.94 9.47
N GLY A 327 2.90 -5.41 10.43
CA GLY A 327 3.29 -5.31 11.84
C GLY A 327 2.48 -4.24 12.59
N GLU A 328 2.89 -3.91 13.81
CA GLU A 328 2.18 -2.99 14.71
C GLU A 328 2.79 -1.58 14.78
N GLN A 329 4.03 -1.36 14.35
CA GLN A 329 4.69 -0.05 14.45
C GLN A 329 4.07 0.99 13.50
N ALA A 330 4.26 2.28 13.80
CA ALA A 330 3.69 3.39 13.03
C ALA A 330 4.05 3.32 11.53
N ASP A 331 5.26 2.82 11.26
CA ASP A 331 5.92 2.68 9.96
C ASP A 331 5.81 1.27 9.36
N ASP A 332 4.90 0.42 9.87
CA ASP A 332 4.58 -0.92 9.33
C ASP A 332 3.30 -0.92 8.45
N LEU A 333 2.80 0.25 8.05
CA LEU A 333 1.80 0.39 6.99
C LEU A 333 2.54 0.81 5.71
N GLN A 334 2.72 -0.12 4.77
CA GLN A 334 3.39 0.16 3.50
C GLN A 334 2.37 0.48 2.40
N PRO A 335 2.66 1.42 1.49
CA PRO A 335 2.01 1.47 0.18
C PRO A 335 2.17 0.12 -0.53
N PHE A 336 1.15 -0.32 -1.25
CA PHE A 336 1.22 -1.56 -2.00
C PHE A 336 2.03 -1.39 -3.30
N ASP A 337 2.91 -2.36 -3.60
CA ASP A 337 3.66 -2.48 -4.84
C ASP A 337 3.50 -3.94 -5.30
N ALA A 338 2.83 -4.14 -6.45
CA ALA A 338 2.43 -5.45 -6.95
C ALA A 338 3.63 -6.34 -7.29
N ASP A 339 4.70 -5.74 -7.82
CA ASP A 339 5.92 -6.44 -8.22
C ASP A 339 6.75 -6.84 -6.99
N GLN A 340 6.90 -5.95 -5.99
CA GLN A 340 7.53 -6.28 -4.71
C GLN A 340 6.75 -7.34 -3.92
N PHE A 341 5.41 -7.29 -3.92
CA PHE A 341 4.57 -8.28 -3.26
C PHE A 341 4.70 -9.66 -3.92
N ALA A 342 4.61 -9.74 -5.25
CA ALA A 342 4.75 -10.99 -5.99
C ALA A 342 6.15 -11.61 -5.83
N GLU A 343 7.21 -10.78 -5.86
CA GLU A 343 8.57 -11.22 -5.62
C GLU A 343 8.72 -11.79 -4.19
N ALA A 344 8.27 -11.06 -3.16
CA ALA A 344 8.36 -11.50 -1.77
C ALA A 344 7.52 -12.75 -1.46
N LEU A 345 6.40 -12.95 -2.15
CA LEU A 345 5.52 -14.11 -2.00
C LEU A 345 6.18 -15.43 -2.45
N PHE A 346 6.98 -15.38 -3.51
CA PHE A 346 7.64 -16.54 -4.12
C PHE A 346 9.18 -16.43 -4.11
N ALA A 347 9.76 -15.64 -3.20
CA ALA A 347 11.21 -15.55 -3.05
C ALA A 347 11.77 -16.81 -2.36
N GLU A 348 12.80 -17.40 -2.98
CA GLU A 348 13.50 -18.60 -2.51
C GLU A 348 14.11 -18.42 -1.11
N GLN A 349 14.38 -19.53 -0.42
CA GLN A 349 14.99 -19.51 0.90
C GLN A 349 16.52 -19.58 0.75
N GLU A 350 17.20 -18.50 1.16
CA GLU A 350 18.62 -18.51 1.58
C GLU A 350 18.78 -19.24 2.92
#